data_AF-A0A7L8D4F1-F1
#
_entry.id   AF-A0A7L8D4F1-F1
#
_cell.length_a   1.000
_cell.length_b   1.000
_cell.length_c   1.000
_cell.angle_alpha   90.00
_cell.angle_beta   90.00
_cell.angle_gamma   90.00
#
_symmetry.space_group_name_H-M   'P 1'
#
loop_
_entity.id
_entity.type
_entity.pdbx_description
1 polymer ?
#
loop_
_entity_poly.entity_id
_entity_poly.type
_entity_poly.pdbx_seq_one_letter_code
_entity_poly.pdbx_strand_id
1 'polypeptide(L)'
;MSINTALAAQRKRLAEGKDEGFTLIELLVVVIIIGILAAIAIPVFLGQQDAARDSQAESNLATAKVAYVSYLVSDSDGIAATTPTAAELAELEKFGWPTGVVTVVTPGAAFCFEATGSQTFHVDSTSGAPTAGTC
;
A
#
# COMPACT_ATOMS: atom_id res chain seq x y z
N MET A 1 10.85 -63.16 -42.65
CA MET A 1 10.88 -62.10 -41.60
C MET A 1 9.43 -61.85 -41.18
N SER A 2 9.08 -62.09 -39.91
CA SER A 2 7.68 -62.17 -39.45
C SER A 2 7.07 -60.79 -39.16
N ILE A 3 5.76 -60.63 -39.36
CA ILE A 3 4.98 -59.42 -39.05
C ILE A 3 5.15 -58.98 -37.59
N ASN A 4 5.38 -59.94 -36.68
CA ASN A 4 5.64 -59.66 -35.26
C ASN A 4 6.90 -58.83 -35.03
N THR A 5 7.88 -58.91 -35.95
CA THR A 5 9.13 -58.14 -35.86
C THR A 5 8.92 -56.68 -36.27
N ALA A 6 8.03 -56.41 -37.25
CA ALA A 6 7.69 -55.04 -37.67
C ALA A 6 6.89 -54.29 -36.57
N LEU A 7 5.99 -54.99 -35.89
CA LEU A 7 5.14 -54.42 -34.84
C LEU A 7 5.94 -54.09 -33.57
N ALA A 8 6.99 -54.86 -33.27
CA ALA A 8 7.93 -54.56 -32.19
C ALA A 8 8.77 -53.30 -32.47
N ALA A 9 9.21 -53.09 -33.72
CA ALA A 9 9.94 -51.89 -34.12
C ALA A 9 9.07 -50.63 -34.09
N GLN A 10 7.79 -50.75 -34.49
CA GLN A 10 6.84 -49.64 -34.46
C GLN A 10 6.46 -49.26 -33.02
N ARG A 11 6.33 -50.24 -32.11
CA ARG A 11 6.14 -50.02 -30.67
C ARG A 11 7.33 -49.31 -30.02
N LYS A 12 8.55 -49.63 -30.42
CA LYS A 12 9.77 -48.97 -29.92
C LYS A 12 9.81 -47.47 -30.29
N ARG A 13 9.39 -47.12 -31.51
CA ARG A 13 9.31 -45.73 -31.98
C ARG A 13 8.23 -44.88 -31.30
N LEU A 14 7.16 -45.51 -30.81
CA LEU A 14 6.09 -44.85 -30.05
C LEU A 14 6.42 -44.72 -28.56
N ALA A 15 7.24 -45.64 -28.02
CA ALA A 15 7.76 -45.58 -26.65
C ALA A 15 8.92 -44.58 -26.51
N GLU A 16 9.71 -44.38 -27.58
CA GLU A 16 10.64 -43.25 -27.75
C GLU A 16 9.86 -41.99 -28.19
N GLY A 17 8.79 -41.68 -27.46
CA GLY A 17 8.07 -40.41 -27.61
C GLY A 17 9.09 -39.28 -27.61
N LYS A 18 9.10 -38.50 -28.69
CA LYS A 18 9.92 -37.31 -28.79
C LYS A 18 9.50 -36.38 -27.67
N ASP A 19 10.30 -36.33 -26.61
CA ASP A 19 10.25 -35.23 -25.64
C ASP A 19 10.60 -33.96 -26.44
N GLU A 20 9.57 -33.29 -26.95
CA GLU A 20 9.67 -31.96 -27.54
C GLU A 20 9.97 -30.99 -26.40
N GLY A 21 11.25 -30.87 -26.05
CA GLY A 21 11.72 -29.90 -25.08
C GLY A 21 11.51 -28.47 -25.58
N PHE A 22 11.19 -27.56 -24.65
CA PHE A 22 11.16 -26.13 -24.90
C PHE A 22 12.45 -25.68 -25.60
N THR A 23 12.31 -24.99 -26.72
CA THR A 23 13.46 -24.45 -27.42
C THR A 23 14.00 -23.23 -26.64
N LEU A 24 15.33 -23.05 -26.66
CA LEU A 24 15.95 -21.86 -26.05
C LEU A 24 15.41 -20.55 -26.64
N ILE A 25 15.00 -20.57 -27.91
CA ILE A 25 14.42 -19.40 -28.58
C ILE A 25 13.01 -19.06 -28.07
N GLU A 26 12.20 -20.06 -27.70
CA GLU A 26 10.89 -19.83 -27.09
C GLU A 26 11.01 -19.17 -25.73
N LEU A 27 11.96 -19.60 -24.90
CA LEU A 27 12.19 -18.95 -23.62
C LEU A 27 12.80 -17.55 -23.79
N LEU A 28 13.66 -17.36 -24.78
CA LEU A 28 14.28 -16.07 -25.08
C LEU A 28 13.26 -15.01 -25.50
N VAL A 29 12.32 -15.33 -26.39
CA VAL A 29 11.30 -14.36 -26.82
C VAL A 29 10.35 -14.00 -25.67
N VAL A 30 10.02 -14.96 -24.80
CA VAL A 30 9.13 -14.72 -23.65
C VAL A 30 9.75 -13.76 -22.65
N VAL A 31 11.03 -13.93 -22.29
CA VAL A 31 11.69 -13.00 -21.36
C VAL A 31 11.87 -11.61 -21.95
N ILE A 32 12.04 -11.50 -23.28
CA ILE A 32 12.07 -10.20 -23.97
C ILE A 32 10.70 -9.50 -23.87
N ILE A 33 9.60 -10.22 -24.14
CA ILE A 33 8.25 -9.66 -24.05
C ILE A 33 7.94 -9.25 -22.60
N ILE A 34 8.20 -10.12 -21.61
CA ILE A 34 8.02 -9.79 -20.20
C ILE A 34 8.91 -8.60 -19.80
N GLY A 35 10.14 -8.52 -20.30
CA GLY A 35 11.04 -7.40 -20.06
C GLY A 35 10.48 -6.06 -20.54
N ILE A 36 9.90 -6.02 -21.74
CA ILE A 36 9.26 -4.81 -22.28
C ILE A 36 8.04 -4.42 -21.43
N LEU A 37 7.20 -5.39 -21.07
CA LEU A 37 6.02 -5.13 -20.24
C LEU A 37 6.40 -4.64 -18.84
N ALA A 38 7.39 -5.27 -18.21
CA ALA A 38 7.87 -4.92 -16.88
C ALA A 38 8.48 -3.51 -16.85
N ALA A 39 9.22 -3.12 -17.88
CA ALA A 39 9.84 -1.79 -17.97
C ALA A 39 8.81 -0.65 -17.91
N ILE A 40 7.60 -0.85 -18.45
CA ILE A 40 6.51 0.14 -18.41
C ILE A 40 5.66 -0.04 -17.15
N ALA A 41 5.36 -1.28 -16.77
CA ALA A 41 4.46 -1.58 -15.67
C ALA A 41 5.02 -1.17 -14.30
N ILE A 42 6.32 -1.36 -14.06
CA ILE A 42 6.96 -1.07 -12.77
C ILE A 42 6.83 0.42 -12.37
N PRO A 43 7.27 1.41 -13.18
CA PRO A 43 7.17 2.82 -12.77
C PRO A 43 5.72 3.28 -12.57
N VAL A 44 4.78 2.78 -13.39
CA VAL A 44 3.35 3.07 -13.24
C VAL A 44 2.81 2.50 -11.94
N PHE A 45 3.15 1.25 -11.62
CA PHE A 45 2.72 0.59 -10.40
C PHE A 45 3.28 1.28 -9.14
N LEU A 46 4.55 1.68 -9.17
CA LEU A 46 5.16 2.43 -8.06
C LEU A 46 4.47 3.76 -7.81
N GLY A 47 4.20 4.54 -8.87
CA GLY A 47 3.46 5.81 -8.72
C GLY A 47 2.03 5.61 -8.20
N GLN A 48 1.34 4.54 -8.61
CA GLN A 48 0.02 4.20 -8.05
C GLN A 48 0.10 3.80 -6.58
N GLN A 49 1.13 3.06 -6.18
CA GLN A 49 1.35 2.69 -4.80
C GLN A 49 1.63 3.92 -3.93
N ASP A 50 2.45 4.87 -4.41
CA ASP A 50 2.70 6.14 -3.72
C ASP A 50 1.42 6.96 -3.55
N ALA A 51 0.63 7.13 -4.61
CA ALA A 51 -0.66 7.82 -4.54
C ALA A 51 -1.65 7.16 -3.58
N ALA A 52 -1.67 5.83 -3.52
CA ALA A 52 -2.50 5.09 -2.56
C ALA A 52 -2.04 5.30 -1.12
N ARG A 53 -0.72 5.36 -0.87
CA ARG A 53 -0.15 5.66 0.46
C ARG A 53 -0.46 7.08 0.90
N ASP A 54 -0.39 8.05 -0.01
CA ASP A 54 -0.72 9.44 0.28
C ASP A 54 -2.22 9.59 0.58
N SER A 55 -3.08 8.98 -0.25
CA SER A 55 -4.53 8.94 -0.01
C SER A 55 -4.89 8.30 1.33
N GLN A 56 -4.18 7.23 1.73
CA GLN A 56 -4.35 6.61 3.04
C GLN A 56 -3.92 7.54 4.18
N ALA A 57 -2.80 8.25 4.04
CA ALA A 57 -2.32 9.19 5.04
C ALA A 57 -3.30 10.36 5.24
N GLU A 58 -3.79 10.95 4.15
CA GLU A 58 -4.82 11.99 4.21
C GLU A 58 -6.12 11.49 4.86
N SER A 59 -6.58 10.29 4.52
CA SER A 59 -7.76 9.66 5.12
C SER A 59 -7.59 9.44 6.62
N ASN A 60 -6.44 8.92 7.04
CA ASN A 60 -6.12 8.73 8.45
C ASN A 60 -6.13 10.06 9.21
N LEU A 61 -5.61 11.14 8.62
CA LEU A 61 -5.63 12.48 9.23
C LEU A 61 -7.04 13.04 9.33
N ALA A 62 -7.89 12.83 8.32
CA ALA A 62 -9.29 13.22 8.39
C ALA A 62 -10.02 12.48 9.52
N THR A 63 -9.79 11.16 9.67
CA THR A 63 -10.32 10.38 10.79
C THR A 63 -9.78 10.87 12.13
N ALA A 64 -8.47 11.13 12.25
CA ALA A 64 -7.85 11.64 13.46
C ALA A 64 -8.42 13.00 13.89
N LYS A 65 -8.63 13.92 12.95
CA LYS A 65 -9.29 15.20 13.21
C LYS A 65 -10.71 15.02 13.73
N VAL A 66 -11.50 14.15 13.09
CA VAL A 66 -12.88 13.88 13.54
C VAL A 66 -12.90 13.27 14.94
N ALA A 67 -12.01 12.31 15.22
CA ALA A 67 -11.88 11.69 16.53
C ALA A 67 -11.54 12.73 17.61
N TYR A 68 -10.56 13.59 17.32
CA TYR A 68 -10.13 14.64 18.24
C TYR A 68 -11.21 15.70 18.48
N VAL A 69 -11.89 16.18 17.43
CA VAL A 69 -13.00 17.13 17.59
C VAL A 69 -14.17 16.49 18.35
N SER A 70 -14.46 15.21 18.11
CA SER A 70 -15.51 14.49 18.84
C SER A 70 -15.19 14.37 20.32
N TYR A 71 -13.92 14.12 20.65
CA TYR A 71 -13.43 14.11 22.03
C TYR A 71 -13.61 15.47 22.70
N LEU A 72 -13.18 16.57 22.06
CA LEU A 72 -13.32 17.93 22.58
C LEU A 72 -14.78 18.35 22.81
N VAL A 73 -15.72 17.82 22.02
CA VAL A 73 -17.16 18.09 22.21
C VAL A 73 -17.76 17.21 23.32
N SER A 74 -17.21 16.02 23.54
CA SER A 74 -17.66 15.11 24.59
C SER A 74 -17.17 15.48 25.99
N ASP A 75 -15.99 16.10 26.08
CA ASP A 75 -15.41 16.55 27.33
C ASP A 75 -15.88 17.99 27.61
N SER A 76 -16.57 18.20 28.73
CA SER A 76 -17.31 19.43 29.02
C SER A 76 -16.44 20.66 29.33
N ASP A 77 -15.11 20.55 29.26
CA ASP A 77 -14.15 21.58 29.66
C ASP A 77 -13.80 22.61 28.56
N GLY A 78 -14.53 22.57 27.44
CA GLY A 78 -14.52 23.63 26.43
C GLY A 78 -13.53 23.38 25.29
N ILE A 79 -13.81 24.05 24.16
CA ILE A 79 -13.19 23.86 22.83
C ILE A 79 -11.77 24.47 22.77
N ALA A 80 -10.94 24.25 23.79
CA ALA A 80 -9.53 24.62 23.73
C ALA A 80 -8.81 23.53 22.92
N ALA A 81 -8.61 23.80 21.62
CA ALA A 81 -7.98 22.86 20.70
C ALA A 81 -6.44 22.82 20.91
N THR A 82 -6.02 22.38 22.10
CA THR A 82 -4.62 22.23 22.51
C THR A 82 -4.11 20.85 22.18
N THR A 83 -2.81 20.71 21.94
CA THR A 83 -2.23 19.40 21.62
C THR A 83 -2.58 18.34 22.68
N PRO A 84 -3.14 17.18 22.30
CA PRO A 84 -3.50 16.15 23.27
C PRO A 84 -2.25 15.59 23.94
N THR A 85 -2.31 15.47 25.25
CA THR A 85 -1.34 14.78 26.10
C THR A 85 -1.37 13.27 25.84
N ALA A 86 -0.32 12.58 26.27
CA ALA A 86 -0.23 11.12 26.13
C ALA A 86 -1.38 10.35 26.79
N ALA A 87 -1.99 10.89 27.86
CA ALA A 87 -3.14 10.27 28.51
C ALA A 87 -4.41 10.43 27.69
N GLU A 88 -4.62 11.60 27.07
CA GLU A 88 -5.78 11.90 26.23
C GLU A 88 -5.75 11.08 24.93
N LEU A 89 -4.56 10.78 24.39
CA LEU A 89 -4.43 9.89 23.22
C LEU A 89 -5.05 8.50 23.44
N ALA A 90 -5.00 7.96 24.66
CA ALA A 90 -5.65 6.68 24.97
C ALA A 90 -7.18 6.79 24.97
N GLU A 91 -7.72 7.96 25.35
CA GLU A 91 -9.15 8.22 25.32
C GLU A 91 -9.65 8.47 23.88
N LEU A 92 -8.82 9.06 23.02
CA LEU A 92 -9.13 9.26 21.60
C LEU A 92 -9.38 7.95 20.83
N GLU A 93 -8.84 6.82 21.29
CA GLU A 93 -9.12 5.51 20.68
C GLU A 93 -10.62 5.18 20.71
N LYS A 94 -11.35 5.64 21.73
CA LYS A 94 -12.81 5.47 21.84
C LYS A 94 -13.58 6.22 20.74
N PHE A 95 -12.94 7.25 20.18
CA PHE A 95 -13.47 8.07 19.08
C PHE A 95 -12.92 7.64 17.71
N GLY A 96 -12.18 6.52 17.64
CA GLY A 96 -11.65 6.00 16.40
C GLY A 96 -10.32 6.61 15.97
N TRP A 97 -9.51 7.08 16.93
CA TRP A 97 -8.15 7.56 16.64
C TRP A 97 -7.30 6.47 15.97
N PRO A 98 -6.63 6.77 14.84
CA PRO A 98 -5.81 5.80 14.11
C PRO A 98 -4.42 5.67 14.77
N THR A 99 -4.36 4.87 15.84
CA THR A 99 -3.14 4.62 16.63
C THR A 99 -2.02 4.02 15.79
N GLY A 100 -0.80 4.52 15.97
CA GLY A 100 0.42 4.01 15.32
C GLY A 100 0.63 4.47 13.87
N VAL A 101 -0.32 5.19 13.29
CA VAL A 101 -0.20 5.77 11.93
C VAL A 101 -0.29 7.29 11.90
N VAL A 102 -0.88 7.90 12.92
CA VAL A 102 -0.90 9.36 13.11
C VAL A 102 -0.03 9.75 14.30
N THR A 103 0.85 10.71 14.09
CA THR A 103 1.72 11.29 15.11
C THR A 103 1.20 12.65 15.54
N VAL A 104 1.27 12.92 16.83
CA VAL A 104 0.90 14.22 17.38
C VAL A 104 2.15 15.09 17.51
N VAL A 105 2.10 16.27 16.91
CA VAL A 105 3.16 17.28 16.97
C VAL A 105 2.67 18.45 17.82
N THR A 106 3.56 19.02 18.62
CA THR A 106 3.30 20.15 19.51
C THR A 106 3.89 21.46 18.95
N PRO A 107 3.31 22.09 17.91
CA PRO A 107 3.75 23.41 17.48
C PRO A 107 3.17 24.47 18.43
N GLY A 108 3.70 24.54 19.65
CA GLY A 108 3.25 25.49 20.65
C GLY A 108 1.85 25.19 21.20
N ALA A 109 0.90 26.13 21.06
CA ALA A 109 -0.40 26.09 21.75
C ALA A 109 -1.55 25.44 20.94
N ALA A 110 -1.33 25.09 19.67
CA ALA A 110 -2.35 24.48 18.80
C ALA A 110 -2.06 23.00 18.56
N PHE A 111 -3.10 22.18 18.39
CA PHE A 111 -2.91 20.81 17.93
C PHE A 111 -2.41 20.77 16.47
N CYS A 112 -1.52 19.81 16.19
CA CYS A 112 -1.15 19.44 14.84
C CYS A 112 -0.88 17.94 14.78
N PHE A 113 -1.45 17.27 13.79
CA PHE A 113 -1.34 15.83 13.59
C PHE A 113 -0.69 15.56 12.24
N GLU A 114 0.21 14.60 12.19
CA GLU A 114 0.89 14.20 10.96
C GLU A 114 0.66 12.74 10.63
N ALA A 115 0.62 12.44 9.34
CA ALA A 115 0.67 11.08 8.81
C ALA A 115 1.59 11.07 7.59
N THR A 116 2.34 9.98 7.42
CA THR A 116 3.32 9.87 6.35
C THR A 116 2.94 8.75 5.37
N GLY A 117 2.71 9.13 4.12
CA GLY A 117 2.52 8.25 2.97
C GLY A 117 3.82 8.04 2.20
N SER A 118 3.83 8.41 0.92
CA SER A 118 5.04 8.69 0.15
C SER A 118 5.65 10.05 0.56
N GLN A 119 4.79 10.98 1.00
CA GLN A 119 5.15 12.26 1.60
C GLN A 119 4.40 12.49 2.92
N THR A 120 4.85 13.45 3.73
CA THR A 120 4.19 13.81 4.99
C THR A 120 3.04 14.78 4.74
N PHE A 121 1.93 14.55 5.43
CA PHE A 121 0.78 15.43 5.47
C PHE A 121 0.49 15.80 6.92
N HIS A 122 -0.12 16.96 7.11
CA HIS A 122 -0.56 17.41 8.42
C HIS A 122 -2.00 17.93 8.40
N VAL A 123 -2.60 17.97 9.58
CA VAL A 123 -3.83 18.71 9.86
C VAL A 123 -3.70 19.38 11.22
N ASP A 124 -4.11 20.65 11.28
CA ASP A 124 -3.93 21.53 12.44
C ASP A 124 -5.23 22.31 12.73
N SER A 125 -5.17 23.15 13.77
CA SER A 125 -6.30 23.96 14.23
C SER A 125 -6.86 24.98 13.22
N THR A 126 -6.09 25.31 12.19
CA THR A 126 -6.43 26.27 11.13
C THR A 126 -6.74 25.61 9.79
N SER A 127 -6.15 24.43 9.52
CA SER A 127 -6.39 23.70 8.27
C SER A 127 -7.70 22.90 8.30
N GLY A 128 -8.58 23.21 7.35
CA GLY A 128 -9.86 22.53 7.17
C GLY A 128 -9.73 21.06 6.75
N ALA A 129 -8.66 20.73 6.03
CA ALA A 129 -8.37 19.42 5.44
C ALA A 129 -6.87 19.09 5.53
N PRO A 130 -6.48 17.82 5.38
CA PRO A 130 -5.07 17.42 5.31
C PRO A 130 -4.32 18.20 4.22
N THR A 131 -3.14 18.71 4.55
CA THR A 131 -2.29 19.49 3.64
C THR A 131 -0.90 18.85 3.59
N ALA A 132 -0.24 18.88 2.43
CA ALA A 132 1.11 18.36 2.28
C ALA A 132 2.14 19.20 3.06
N GLY A 133 3.11 18.53 3.67
CA GLY A 133 4.15 19.12 4.52
C GLY A 133 4.05 18.68 5.97
N THR A 134 5.01 19.12 6.76
CA THR A 134 5.02 18.92 8.22
C THR A 134 4.27 20.06 8.91
N CYS A 135 3.89 19.81 10.16
CA CYS A 135 3.76 20.83 11.18
C CYS A 135 5.13 21.54 11.40
#